data_AF-A0A945GLB2-F1
#
_entry.id   AF-A0A945GLB2-F1
#
_cell.length_a   1.000
_cell.length_b   1.000
_cell.length_c   1.000
_cell.angle_alpha   90.00
_cell.angle_beta   90.00
_cell.angle_gamma   90.00
#
_symmetry.space_group_name_H-M   'P 1'
#
loop_
_entity.id
_entity.type
_entity.pdbx_description
1 polymer ?
#
loop_
_entity_poly.entity_id
_entity_poly.type
_entity_poly.pdbx_seq_one_letter_code
_entity_poly.pdbx_strand_id
1 'polypeptide(L)'
;MVEIKIGTTGAPPTWAVKQRYLIETMNAAAPLFLKKYVHRGGTLREHGKLDDDYECFNSWPLFYAMGGDEKILGWSVEGWNGITRQWTYQHSQSVHREFVRQYDMLHLSEGYVGFQNFGLADPTIPENVDRAGRFAGFYLGDDPEVANYDAEKKLIRSPITGSGGPAFSSGADYVLIWGHASLYP
;
A
#
# COMPACT_ATOMS: atom_id res chain seq x y z
N MET A 1 30.23 14.09 9.39
CA MET A 1 29.42 15.29 9.64
C MET A 1 29.55 16.17 8.39
N VAL A 2 28.47 16.43 7.66
CA VAL A 2 28.50 17.30 6.48
C VAL A 2 28.14 18.71 6.93
N GLU A 3 29.04 19.67 6.72
CA GLU A 3 28.80 21.09 7.03
C GLU A 3 28.17 21.76 5.80
N ILE A 4 26.91 22.20 5.92
CA ILE A 4 26.22 22.95 4.87
C ILE A 4 26.33 24.44 5.21
N LYS A 5 27.00 25.22 4.35
CA LYS A 5 27.13 26.68 4.49
C LYS A 5 26.19 27.40 3.53
N ILE A 6 25.29 28.22 4.06
CA ILE A 6 24.39 29.07 3.28
C ILE A 6 25.12 30.38 2.99
N GLY A 7 25.54 30.59 1.75
CA GLY A 7 26.34 31.76 1.34
C GLY A 7 25.52 32.94 0.81
N THR A 8 24.26 32.73 0.45
CA THR A 8 23.40 33.75 -0.18
C THR A 8 21.93 33.54 0.16
N THR A 9 21.18 34.64 0.21
CA THR A 9 19.71 34.65 0.38
C THR A 9 19.05 35.23 -0.86
N GLY A 10 17.86 34.74 -1.22
CA GLY A 10 17.08 35.24 -2.35
C GLY A 10 15.58 34.98 -2.17
N ALA A 11 14.76 35.55 -3.04
CA ALA A 11 13.33 35.24 -3.05
C ALA A 11 13.11 33.76 -3.40
N PRO A 12 12.14 33.07 -2.76
CA PRO A 12 11.86 31.68 -3.08
C PRO A 12 11.41 31.56 -4.53
N PRO A 13 11.88 30.56 -5.29
CA PRO A 13 11.43 30.37 -6.65
C PRO A 13 9.94 30.00 -6.68
N THR A 14 9.24 30.41 -7.74
CA THR A 14 7.78 30.23 -7.87
C THR A 14 7.33 28.78 -7.68
N TRP A 15 8.11 27.79 -8.12
CA TRP A 15 7.77 26.38 -7.95
C TRP A 15 7.71 25.97 -6.47
N ALA A 16 8.60 26.51 -5.63
CA ALA A 16 8.65 26.17 -4.20
C ALA A 16 7.43 26.73 -3.47
N VAL A 17 7.01 27.95 -3.82
CA VAL A 17 5.77 28.55 -3.31
C VAL A 17 4.55 27.72 -3.70
N LYS A 18 4.47 27.29 -4.97
CA LYS A 18 3.37 26.43 -5.45
C LYS A 18 3.37 25.06 -4.77
N GLN A 19 4.54 24.47 -4.55
CA GLN A 19 4.65 23.19 -3.85
C GLN A 19 4.15 23.30 -2.40
N ARG A 20 4.52 24.37 -1.68
CA ARG A 20 3.98 24.63 -0.33
C ARG A 20 2.47 24.79 -0.35
N TYR A 21 1.93 25.56 -1.28
CA TYR A 21 0.48 25.71 -1.42
C TYR A 21 -0.23 24.37 -1.68
N LEU A 22 0.34 23.52 -2.54
CA LEU A 22 -0.19 22.18 -2.80
C LEU A 22 -0.18 21.31 -1.53
N ILE A 23 0.93 21.30 -0.78
CA ILE A 23 1.04 20.58 0.51
C ILE A 23 -0.05 21.05 1.48
N GLU A 24 -0.21 22.36 1.68
CA GLU A 24 -1.24 22.90 2.59
C GLU A 24 -2.65 22.49 2.14
N THR A 25 -2.91 22.52 0.82
CA THR A 25 -4.20 22.12 0.25
C THR A 25 -4.48 20.64 0.49
N MET A 26 -3.48 19.78 0.28
CA MET A 26 -3.60 18.33 0.52
C MET A 26 -3.79 18.02 2.01
N ASN A 27 -3.07 18.70 2.90
CA ASN A 27 -3.26 18.58 4.36
C ASN A 27 -4.69 18.94 4.78
N ALA A 28 -5.28 19.97 4.19
CA ALA A 28 -6.67 20.36 4.46
C ALA A 28 -7.70 19.36 3.89
N ALA A 29 -7.37 18.69 2.79
CA ALA A 29 -8.27 17.73 2.13
C ALA A 29 -8.32 16.36 2.81
N ALA A 30 -7.19 15.86 3.34
CA ALA A 30 -7.11 14.52 3.94
C ALA A 30 -8.16 14.25 5.04
N PRO A 31 -8.42 15.16 5.99
CA PRO A 31 -9.47 14.96 7.00
C PRO A 31 -10.88 14.84 6.41
N LEU A 32 -11.16 15.51 5.29
CA LEU A 32 -12.45 15.43 4.60
C LEU A 32 -12.64 14.05 3.98
N PHE A 33 -11.58 13.49 3.38
CA PHE A 33 -11.58 12.12 2.88
C PHE A 33 -11.84 11.12 4.00
N LEU A 34 -11.08 11.19 5.10
CA LEU A 34 -11.25 10.29 6.26
C LEU A 34 -12.67 10.34 6.80
N LYS A 35 -13.20 11.55 7.02
CA LYS A 35 -14.57 11.74 7.53
C LYS A 35 -15.61 11.10 6.63
N LYS A 36 -15.45 11.20 5.31
CA LYS A 36 -16.43 10.72 4.34
C LYS A 36 -16.35 9.21 4.11
N TYR A 37 -15.15 8.64 4.04
CA TYR A 37 -14.94 7.28 3.52
C TYR A 37 -14.45 6.28 4.55
N VAL A 38 -13.99 6.72 5.73
CA VAL A 38 -13.28 5.86 6.67
C VAL A 38 -14.03 5.80 8.00
N HIS A 39 -14.12 4.61 8.57
CA HIS A 39 -14.57 4.40 9.95
C HIS A 39 -13.44 4.65 10.93
N ARG A 40 -13.78 4.91 12.19
CA ARG A 40 -12.78 4.88 13.26
C ARG A 40 -12.13 3.50 13.30
N GLY A 41 -10.80 3.44 13.37
CA GLY A 41 -10.05 2.19 13.25
C GLY A 41 -9.61 1.87 11.81
N GLY A 42 -9.81 2.77 10.85
CA GLY A 42 -9.17 2.71 9.53
C GLY A 42 -9.84 1.80 8.50
N THR A 43 -10.96 1.14 8.82
CA THR A 43 -11.73 0.37 7.82
C THR A 43 -12.50 1.31 6.89
N LEU A 44 -12.69 0.92 5.64
CA LEU A 44 -13.45 1.70 4.67
C LEU A 44 -14.95 1.48 4.87
N ARG A 45 -15.74 2.54 4.64
CA ARG A 45 -17.21 2.53 4.72
C ARG A 45 -17.84 1.81 3.54
N GLU A 46 -17.23 1.97 2.38
CA GLU A 46 -17.53 1.28 1.13
C GLU A 46 -16.20 0.73 0.62
N HIS A 47 -16.19 -0.51 0.16
CA HIS A 47 -14.99 -1.17 -0.34
C HIS A 47 -15.08 -1.33 -1.86
N GLY A 48 -13.93 -1.24 -2.52
CA GLY A 48 -13.75 -1.56 -3.93
C GLY A 48 -13.23 -2.98 -4.11
N LYS A 49 -12.30 -3.14 -5.06
CA LYS A 49 -11.46 -4.34 -5.13
C LYS A 49 -10.43 -4.32 -4.00
N LEU A 50 -9.87 -5.49 -3.73
CA LEU A 50 -8.93 -5.69 -2.63
C LEU A 50 -7.70 -4.78 -2.73
N ASP A 51 -7.15 -4.61 -3.92
CA ASP A 51 -6.04 -3.71 -4.25
C ASP A 51 -6.44 -2.23 -4.12
N ASP A 52 -7.56 -1.82 -4.75
CA ASP A 52 -8.09 -0.45 -4.70
C ASP A 52 -8.22 0.10 -3.27
N ASP A 53 -8.62 -0.76 -2.33
CA ASP A 53 -8.79 -0.38 -0.94
C ASP A 53 -7.45 0.05 -0.30
N TYR A 54 -6.37 -0.69 -0.53
CA TYR A 54 -5.03 -0.27 -0.07
C TYR A 54 -4.52 0.97 -0.81
N GLU A 55 -4.89 1.12 -2.09
CA GLU A 55 -4.48 2.27 -2.91
C GLU A 55 -5.01 3.61 -2.40
N CYS A 56 -6.13 3.60 -1.68
CA CYS A 56 -6.69 4.79 -1.03
C CYS A 56 -5.67 5.57 -0.18
N PHE A 57 -4.63 4.88 0.33
CA PHE A 57 -3.61 5.46 1.20
C PHE A 57 -2.17 5.32 0.66
N ASN A 58 -1.97 4.79 -0.55
CA ASN A 58 -0.62 4.40 -1.03
C ASN A 58 0.39 5.56 -1.10
N SER A 59 -0.09 6.77 -1.37
CA SER A 59 0.72 7.96 -1.56
C SER A 59 0.93 8.76 -0.28
N TRP A 60 0.22 8.43 0.79
CA TRP A 60 0.22 9.19 2.04
C TRP A 60 1.57 9.14 2.78
N PRO A 61 2.26 7.99 2.88
CA PRO A 61 3.57 7.96 3.54
C PRO A 61 4.63 8.73 2.75
N LEU A 62 4.57 8.66 1.42
CA LEU A 62 5.43 9.47 0.55
C LEU A 62 5.12 10.97 0.70
N PHE A 63 3.84 11.34 0.75
CA PHE A 63 3.42 12.73 0.98
C PHE A 63 3.95 13.27 2.31
N TYR A 64 3.86 12.49 3.39
CA TYR A 64 4.49 12.81 4.66
C TYR A 64 6.01 13.03 4.50
N ALA A 65 6.73 12.09 3.86
CA ALA A 65 8.17 12.19 3.65
C ALA A 65 8.59 13.45 2.84
N MET A 66 7.70 13.95 1.97
CA MET A 66 7.89 15.19 1.21
C MET A 66 7.53 16.48 1.97
N GLY A 67 7.14 16.38 3.24
CA GLY A 67 6.82 17.52 4.10
C GLY A 67 5.33 17.77 4.34
N GLY A 68 4.49 16.76 4.12
CA GLY A 68 3.09 16.72 4.57
C GLY A 68 2.97 16.66 6.10
N ASP A 69 1.75 16.87 6.62
CA ASP A 69 1.48 16.84 8.07
C ASP A 69 1.77 15.45 8.67
N GLU A 70 2.32 15.41 9.89
CA GLU A 70 2.66 14.16 10.60
C GLU A 70 1.47 13.21 10.76
N LYS A 71 0.25 13.75 10.88
CA LYS A 71 -0.97 12.96 11.04
C LYS A 71 -1.27 12.10 9.82
N ILE A 72 -0.82 12.52 8.63
CA ILE A 72 -0.98 11.77 7.39
C ILE A 72 -0.34 10.38 7.52
N LEU A 73 0.87 10.28 8.06
CA LEU A 73 1.54 9.00 8.24
C LEU A 73 0.75 8.12 9.23
N GLY A 74 0.33 8.70 10.36
CA GLY A 74 -0.47 7.99 11.35
C GLY A 74 -1.77 7.42 10.78
N TRP A 75 -2.50 8.22 9.98
CA TRP A 75 -3.73 7.78 9.32
C TRP A 75 -3.48 6.75 8.21
N SER A 76 -2.37 6.84 7.49
CA SER A 76 -2.00 5.83 6.49
C SER A 76 -1.73 4.47 7.13
N VAL A 77 -1.02 4.44 8.26
CA VAL A 77 -0.79 3.22 9.04
C VAL A 77 -2.11 2.69 9.62
N GLU A 78 -2.96 3.56 10.16
CA GLU A 78 -4.30 3.16 10.64
C GLU A 78 -5.15 2.57 9.51
N GLY A 79 -5.15 3.21 8.33
CA GLY A 79 -5.85 2.74 7.13
C GLY A 79 -5.35 1.36 6.68
N TRP A 80 -4.02 1.19 6.53
CA TRP A 80 -3.42 -0.12 6.23
C TRP A 80 -3.89 -1.21 7.19
N ASN A 81 -3.79 -0.94 8.49
CA ASN A 81 -4.21 -1.89 9.53
C ASN A 81 -5.72 -2.17 9.49
N GLY A 82 -6.53 -1.15 9.21
CA GLY A 82 -7.97 -1.25 9.09
C GLY A 82 -8.39 -2.11 7.91
N ILE A 83 -7.89 -1.80 6.71
CA ILE A 83 -8.13 -2.55 5.48
C ILE A 83 -7.66 -4.01 5.64
N THR A 84 -6.45 -4.22 6.21
CA THR A 84 -5.93 -5.55 6.50
C THR A 84 -6.91 -6.36 7.34
N ARG A 85 -7.44 -5.78 8.42
CA ARG A 85 -8.45 -6.46 9.26
C ARG A 85 -9.77 -6.66 8.52
N GLN A 86 -10.23 -5.66 7.77
CA GLN A 86 -11.48 -5.71 7.02
C GLN A 86 -11.47 -6.90 6.04
N TRP A 87 -10.40 -7.05 5.25
CA TRP A 87 -10.27 -8.18 4.32
C TRP A 87 -9.88 -9.50 4.97
N THR A 88 -9.30 -9.48 6.18
CA THR A 88 -9.06 -10.72 6.94
C THR A 88 -10.37 -11.29 7.47
N TYR A 89 -11.26 -10.45 8.00
CA TYR A 89 -12.41 -10.91 8.81
C TYR A 89 -13.78 -10.72 8.14
N GLN A 90 -13.92 -9.79 7.20
CA GLN A 90 -15.22 -9.39 6.65
C GLN A 90 -15.38 -9.73 5.17
N HIS A 91 -14.27 -9.89 4.43
CA HIS A 91 -14.31 -10.14 2.98
C HIS A 91 -13.46 -11.35 2.58
N SER A 92 -14.12 -12.51 2.47
CA SER A 92 -13.60 -13.75 1.87
C SER A 92 -12.28 -14.29 2.41
N GLN A 93 -11.78 -13.76 3.54
CA GLN A 93 -10.45 -14.08 4.07
C GLN A 93 -9.34 -13.92 3.02
N SER A 94 -9.50 -12.93 2.13
CA SER A 94 -8.58 -12.64 1.04
C SER A 94 -7.24 -12.12 1.52
N VAL A 95 -7.14 -11.72 2.80
CA VAL A 95 -5.88 -11.38 3.47
C VAL A 95 -5.54 -12.46 4.49
N HIS A 96 -4.28 -12.89 4.46
CA HIS A 96 -3.68 -13.85 5.37
C HIS A 96 -2.28 -13.37 5.78
N ARG A 97 -1.94 -13.48 7.08
CA ARG A 97 -0.62 -13.04 7.60
C ARG A 97 -0.26 -11.60 7.21
N GLU A 98 -1.25 -10.71 7.23
CA GLU A 98 -1.18 -9.27 6.88
C GLU A 98 -0.96 -8.94 5.40
N PHE A 99 -1.00 -9.94 4.51
CA PHE A 99 -0.88 -9.73 3.07
C PHE A 99 -1.97 -10.48 2.32
N VAL A 100 -2.24 -10.10 1.08
CA VAL A 100 -3.22 -10.75 0.22
C VAL A 100 -2.80 -12.19 0.01
N ARG A 101 -3.75 -13.10 0.15
CA ARG A 101 -3.53 -14.54 0.12
C ARG A 101 -3.02 -14.96 -1.26
N GLN A 102 -3.76 -14.65 -2.32
CA GLN A 102 -3.43 -14.96 -3.71
C GLN A 102 -4.09 -13.93 -4.62
N TYR A 103 -3.31 -13.20 -5.42
CA TYR A 103 -3.80 -12.23 -6.41
C TYR A 103 -2.76 -12.05 -7.52
N ASP A 104 -3.12 -11.42 -8.63
CA ASP A 104 -2.12 -11.16 -9.67
C ASP A 104 -1.05 -10.18 -9.15
N MET A 105 0.20 -10.46 -9.48
CA MET A 105 1.34 -9.69 -8.93
C MET A 105 1.31 -8.21 -9.27
N LEU A 106 0.70 -7.81 -10.40
CA LEU A 106 0.70 -6.42 -10.83
C LEU A 106 -0.19 -5.60 -9.91
N HIS A 107 -1.46 -5.95 -9.77
CA HIS A 107 -2.38 -5.20 -8.90
C HIS A 107 -2.00 -5.35 -7.42
N LEU A 108 -1.47 -6.52 -7.03
CA LEU A 108 -0.90 -6.70 -5.68
C LEU A 108 0.22 -5.66 -5.39
N SER A 109 1.04 -5.35 -6.39
CA SER A 109 2.13 -4.39 -6.25
C SER A 109 1.62 -2.94 -6.14
N GLU A 110 0.52 -2.59 -6.82
CA GLU A 110 -0.08 -1.25 -6.79
C GLU A 110 -0.62 -0.93 -5.38
N GLY A 111 -1.34 -1.87 -4.77
CA GLY A 111 -1.79 -1.77 -3.38
C GLY A 111 -0.64 -1.69 -2.36
N TYR A 112 0.54 -2.24 -2.68
CA TYR A 112 1.69 -2.30 -1.76
C TYR A 112 2.68 -1.15 -1.89
N VAL A 113 2.45 -0.21 -2.80
CA VAL A 113 3.25 1.03 -2.88
C VAL A 113 3.25 1.76 -1.53
N GLY A 114 2.11 1.83 -0.84
CA GLY A 114 2.00 2.43 0.49
C GLY A 114 2.88 1.73 1.52
N PHE A 115 2.87 0.41 1.51
CA PHE A 115 3.70 -0.40 2.40
C PHE A 115 5.20 -0.15 2.20
N GLN A 116 5.67 -0.08 0.95
CA GLN A 116 7.06 0.24 0.64
C GLN A 116 7.43 1.65 1.14
N ASN A 117 6.52 2.62 0.98
CA ASN A 117 6.74 3.99 1.42
C ASN A 117 6.74 4.14 2.95
N PHE A 118 6.22 3.20 3.73
CA PHE A 118 6.32 3.26 5.19
C PHE A 118 7.78 3.21 5.66
N GLY A 119 8.62 2.37 5.06
CA GLY A 119 10.04 2.30 5.42
C GLY A 119 10.82 3.57 5.05
N LEU A 120 10.41 4.25 3.97
CA LEU A 120 10.94 5.56 3.59
C LEU A 120 10.48 6.66 4.56
N ALA A 121 9.21 6.63 4.95
CA ALA A 121 8.58 7.62 5.81
C ALA A 121 9.10 7.55 7.25
N ASP A 122 9.08 6.35 7.83
CA ASP A 122 9.54 6.10 9.20
C ASP A 122 10.07 4.66 9.32
N PRO A 123 11.39 4.46 9.26
CA PRO A 123 12.01 3.15 9.39
C PRO A 123 11.98 2.62 10.82
N THR A 124 11.48 3.40 11.79
CA THR A 124 11.46 3.03 13.21
C THR A 124 10.19 2.30 13.64
N ILE A 125 9.18 2.19 12.76
CA ILE A 125 7.92 1.47 13.04
C ILE A 125 8.20 -0.05 13.08
N PRO A 126 8.20 -0.70 14.27
CA PRO A 126 8.62 -2.09 14.38
C PRO A 126 7.73 -3.06 13.59
N GLU A 127 6.41 -2.81 13.57
CA GLU A 127 5.45 -3.63 12.83
C GLU A 127 5.73 -3.62 11.32
N ASN A 128 6.24 -2.51 10.79
CA ASN A 128 6.58 -2.41 9.37
C ASN A 128 7.90 -3.11 9.04
N VAL A 129 8.85 -3.14 9.98
CA VAL A 129 10.07 -3.95 9.87
C VAL A 129 9.70 -5.44 9.83
N ASP A 130 8.82 -5.88 10.72
CA ASP A 130 8.34 -7.27 10.76
C ASP A 130 7.58 -7.64 9.48
N ARG A 131 6.73 -6.74 8.97
CA ARG A 131 6.05 -6.91 7.67
C ARG A 131 7.03 -7.03 6.51
N ALA A 132 8.07 -6.19 6.47
CA ALA A 132 9.12 -6.26 5.46
C ALA A 132 9.86 -7.59 5.47
N GLY A 133 10.26 -8.08 6.65
CA GLY A 133 10.86 -9.39 6.80
C GLY A 133 9.93 -10.51 6.32
N ARG A 134 8.65 -10.47 6.72
CA ARG A 134 7.67 -11.49 6.32
C ARG A 134 7.38 -11.49 4.82
N PHE A 135 7.17 -10.32 4.22
CA PHE A 135 6.97 -10.18 2.79
C PHE A 135 8.17 -10.70 2.00
N ALA A 136 9.38 -10.38 2.44
CA ALA A 136 10.60 -10.90 1.83
C ALA A 136 10.64 -12.44 1.92
N GLY A 137 10.30 -13.01 3.09
CA GLY A 137 10.27 -14.46 3.28
C GLY A 137 9.35 -15.21 2.31
N PHE A 138 8.22 -14.59 1.92
CA PHE A 138 7.32 -15.16 0.91
C PHE A 138 7.97 -15.32 -0.47
N TYR A 139 9.01 -14.54 -0.80
CA TYR A 139 9.59 -14.46 -2.13
C TYR A 139 11.09 -14.79 -2.20
N LEU A 140 11.73 -15.04 -1.06
CA LEU A 140 13.12 -15.52 -0.97
C LEU A 140 13.23 -17.03 -0.72
N GLY A 141 12.12 -17.69 -0.40
CA GLY A 141 12.10 -19.12 -0.06
C GLY A 141 12.45 -19.40 1.41
N ASP A 142 12.49 -18.37 2.26
CA ASP A 142 12.75 -18.50 3.70
C ASP A 142 11.53 -19.01 4.47
N ASP A 143 10.33 -18.85 3.91
CA ASP A 143 9.08 -19.30 4.52
C ASP A 143 8.64 -20.67 3.96
N PRO A 144 8.73 -21.77 4.74
CA PRO A 144 8.37 -23.10 4.28
C PRO A 144 6.86 -23.28 4.05
N GLU A 145 6.02 -22.41 4.59
CA GLU A 145 4.56 -22.45 4.39
C GLU A 145 4.14 -21.72 3.09
N VAL A 146 5.02 -20.89 2.52
CA VAL A 146 4.73 -20.04 1.36
C VAL A 146 5.72 -20.29 0.24
N ALA A 147 5.40 -21.28 -0.61
CA ALA A 147 6.28 -21.72 -1.67
C ALA A 147 6.13 -20.90 -2.97
N ASN A 148 6.17 -19.56 -2.94
CA ASN A 148 6.06 -18.73 -4.17
C ASN A 148 7.31 -18.80 -5.04
N TYR A 149 8.49 -18.96 -4.43
CA TYR A 149 9.79 -18.96 -5.11
C TYR A 149 10.37 -20.38 -5.24
N ASP A 150 10.79 -20.75 -6.44
CA ASP A 150 11.61 -21.93 -6.72
C ASP A 150 13.08 -21.50 -6.76
N ALA A 151 13.85 -21.84 -5.73
CA ALA A 151 15.26 -21.43 -5.60
C ALA A 151 16.20 -22.12 -6.59
N GLU A 152 15.87 -23.33 -7.05
CA GLU A 152 16.66 -24.05 -8.05
C GLU A 152 16.51 -23.40 -9.43
N LYS A 153 15.26 -23.10 -9.81
CA LYS A 153 14.92 -22.49 -11.11
C LYS A 153 14.98 -20.95 -11.09
N LYS A 154 15.15 -20.35 -9.91
CA LYS A 154 15.10 -18.90 -9.66
C LYS A 154 13.83 -18.26 -10.23
N LEU A 155 12.69 -18.88 -9.94
CA LEU A 155 11.42 -18.58 -10.60
C LEU A 155 10.32 -18.29 -9.58
N ILE A 156 9.52 -17.25 -9.83
CA ILE A 156 8.23 -17.08 -9.17
C ILE A 156 7.24 -18.04 -9.81
N ARG A 157 6.72 -18.98 -9.03
CA ARG A 157 6.03 -20.18 -9.52
C ARG A 157 4.68 -19.91 -10.16
N SER A 158 4.07 -18.76 -9.91
CA SER A 158 2.81 -18.35 -10.52
C SER A 158 2.74 -16.82 -10.64
N PRO A 159 2.07 -16.26 -11.67
CA PRO A 159 1.71 -14.84 -11.67
C PRO A 159 0.63 -14.48 -10.63
N ILE A 160 -0.07 -15.47 -10.08
CA ILE A 160 -1.06 -15.32 -9.01
C ILE A 160 -0.49 -15.92 -7.72
N THR A 161 -0.14 -15.07 -6.79
CA THR A 161 0.70 -15.40 -5.63
C THR A 161 0.40 -14.45 -4.47
N GLY A 162 0.88 -14.78 -3.27
CA GLY A 162 0.72 -13.95 -2.08
C GLY A 162 1.13 -14.70 -0.84
N SER A 163 0.57 -14.32 0.31
CA SER A 163 0.83 -14.99 1.59
C SER A 163 0.27 -16.40 1.70
N GLY A 164 -0.57 -16.83 0.76
CA GLY A 164 -1.12 -18.19 0.68
C GLY A 164 -0.32 -19.13 -0.23
N GLY A 165 0.77 -18.67 -0.84
CA GLY A 165 1.53 -19.44 -1.83
C GLY A 165 1.00 -19.28 -3.27
N PRO A 166 1.63 -19.95 -4.25
CA PRO A 166 1.28 -19.80 -5.66
C PRO A 166 -0.04 -20.49 -5.98
N ALA A 167 -0.91 -19.81 -6.75
CA ALA A 167 -2.10 -20.41 -7.34
C ALA A 167 -1.81 -20.90 -8.75
N PHE A 168 -2.07 -22.18 -9.05
CA PHE A 168 -1.85 -22.76 -10.39
C PHE A 168 -3.12 -22.83 -11.26
N SER A 169 -4.23 -22.32 -10.73
CA SER A 169 -5.50 -22.22 -11.42
C SER A 169 -6.23 -20.98 -10.93
N SER A 170 -6.87 -20.25 -11.84
CA SER A 170 -7.79 -19.16 -11.51
C SER A 170 -9.04 -19.27 -12.37
N GLY A 171 -10.18 -18.92 -11.79
CA GLY A 171 -11.38 -18.58 -12.55
C GLY A 171 -11.38 -17.10 -12.92
N ALA A 172 -12.23 -16.72 -13.86
CA ALA A 172 -12.57 -15.33 -14.12
C ALA A 172 -14.02 -15.29 -14.60
N ASP A 173 -14.81 -14.38 -14.04
CA ASP A 173 -16.14 -14.07 -14.52
C ASP A 173 -16.10 -12.75 -15.28
N TYR A 174 -16.56 -12.76 -16.54
CA TYR A 174 -16.63 -11.55 -17.34
C TYR A 174 -17.86 -10.75 -16.97
N VAL A 175 -17.63 -9.52 -16.50
CA VAL A 175 -18.70 -8.54 -16.35
C VAL A 175 -18.89 -7.84 -17.68
N LEU A 176 -19.87 -8.30 -18.44
CA LEU A 176 -20.29 -7.68 -19.71
C LEU A 176 -21.23 -6.51 -19.41
N ILE A 177 -20.67 -5.39 -18.97
CA ILE A 177 -21.41 -4.13 -18.85
C ILE A 177 -21.25 -3.36 -20.18
N TRP A 178 -22.37 -3.05 -20.83
CA TRP A 178 -22.43 -2.30 -22.11
C TRP A 178 -21.67 -2.93 -23.29
N GLY A 179 -21.57 -4.26 -23.36
CA GLY A 179 -20.91 -4.95 -24.48
C GLY A 179 -19.39 -4.82 -24.48
N HIS A 180 -18.79 -4.34 -23.39
CA HIS A 180 -17.35 -4.34 -23.19
C HIS A 180 -17.02 -5.32 -22.06
N ALA A 181 -15.98 -6.12 -22.27
CA ALA A 181 -15.44 -6.99 -21.23
C ALA A 181 -14.57 -6.15 -20.30
N SER A 182 -15.03 -5.91 -19.07
CA SER A 182 -14.14 -5.54 -17.97
C SER A 182 -13.90 -6.79 -17.11
N LEU A 183 -12.62 -7.05 -16.80
CA LEU A 183 -12.25 -8.11 -15.86
C LEU A 183 -12.68 -7.68 -14.45
N TYR A 184 -13.60 -8.44 -13.87
CA TYR A 184 -14.04 -8.31 -12.48
C TYR A 184 -13.54 -9.56 -11.74
N PRO A 185 -12.85 -9.43 -10.59
CA PRO A 185 -12.54 -10.56 -9.73
C PRO A 185 -13.74 -11.00 -8.88
#